data_AF-Q207C8-F1
#
_entry.id   AF-Q207C8-F1
#
_cell.length_a   1.000
_cell.length_b   1.000
_cell.length_c   1.000
_cell.angle_alpha   90.00
_cell.angle_beta   90.00
_cell.angle_gamma   90.00
#
_symmetry.space_group_name_H-M   'P 1'
#
loop_
_entity.id
_entity.type
_entity.pdbx_description
1 polymer ?
#
loop_
_entity_poly.entity_id
_entity_poly.type
_entity_poly.pdbx_seq_one_letter_code
_entity_poly.pdbx_strand_id
1 'polypeptide(L)'
;DTGDIIRGRDLYGGNNKKRQQLEENLRKIFANIYEELSRTPTKNGQKSAKDRYGQDSPNFYKLREDWWDANRSTVWKALTCKADDSNRYFRQTCDDNGTFSHANYKCRCKKSDGKNETDQVPTYYIERYVPQYLR
;
A
#
# COMPACT_ATOMS: atom_id res chain seq x y z
N ASP A 1 -0.64 -8.43 -5.88
CA ASP A 1 0.70 -9.03 -5.78
C ASP A 1 1.73 -8.11 -5.15
N THR A 2 2.07 -6.95 -5.71
CA THR A 2 3.10 -6.05 -5.14
C THR A 2 2.83 -5.68 -3.66
N GLY A 3 1.57 -5.38 -3.32
CA GLY A 3 1.18 -5.12 -1.94
C GLY A 3 1.24 -6.34 -1.02
N ASP A 4 1.10 -7.56 -1.55
CA ASP A 4 1.21 -8.79 -0.74
C ASP A 4 2.68 -9.14 -0.48
N ILE A 5 3.56 -8.89 -1.44
CA ILE A 5 5.01 -9.02 -1.27
C ILE A 5 5.48 -8.06 -0.17
N ILE A 6 5.14 -6.78 -0.27
CA ILE A 6 5.56 -5.78 0.73
C ILE A 6 5.01 -6.11 2.12
N ARG A 7 3.77 -6.63 2.20
CA ARG A 7 3.13 -7.04 3.47
C ARG A 7 3.60 -8.41 3.98
N GLY A 8 4.38 -9.17 3.22
CA GLY A 8 4.77 -10.54 3.57
C GLY A 8 3.62 -11.57 3.54
N ARG A 9 2.57 -11.29 2.77
CA ARG A 9 1.38 -12.14 2.56
C ARG A 9 1.38 -12.87 1.21
N ASP A 10 2.38 -12.62 0.38
CA ASP A 10 2.54 -13.29 -0.89
C ASP A 10 2.78 -14.80 -0.67
N LEU A 11 2.11 -15.64 -1.46
CA LEU A 11 2.18 -17.09 -1.41
C LEU A 11 3.06 -17.65 -2.54
N TYR A 12 3.27 -16.88 -3.62
CA TYR A 12 3.98 -17.33 -4.81
C TYR A 12 5.51 -17.31 -4.67
N GLY A 13 6.17 -18.42 -4.99
CA GLY A 13 7.64 -18.46 -5.17
C GLY A 13 8.42 -19.39 -4.23
N GLY A 14 7.74 -20.17 -3.37
CA GLY A 14 8.33 -21.28 -2.61
C GLY A 14 9.67 -20.98 -1.91
N ASN A 15 10.53 -22.00 -1.76
CA ASN A 15 11.89 -21.89 -1.23
C ASN A 15 12.91 -21.44 -2.30
N ASN A 16 12.59 -20.38 -3.05
CA ASN A 16 13.54 -19.80 -3.99
C ASN A 16 14.51 -18.85 -3.26
N LYS A 17 15.82 -19.01 -3.49
CA LYS A 17 16.88 -18.15 -2.95
C LYS A 17 16.64 -16.66 -3.21
N LYS A 18 16.12 -16.30 -4.39
CA LYS A 18 15.80 -14.89 -4.72
C LYS A 18 14.69 -14.32 -3.84
N ARG A 19 13.72 -15.15 -3.48
CA ARG A 19 12.60 -14.77 -2.63
C ARG A 19 13.05 -14.57 -1.18
N GLN A 20 13.87 -15.49 -0.69
CA GLN A 20 14.47 -15.36 0.64
C GLN A 20 15.30 -14.08 0.75
N GLN A 21 16.12 -13.78 -0.28
CA GLN A 21 16.87 -12.53 -0.35
C GLN A 21 15.96 -11.28 -0.34
N LEU A 22 14.84 -11.32 -1.07
CA LEU A 22 13.87 -10.22 -1.07
C LEU A 22 13.25 -10.02 0.33
N GLU A 23 12.80 -11.10 0.98
CA GLU A 23 12.22 -11.01 2.33
C GLU A 23 13.23 -10.57 3.39
N GLU A 24 14.48 -11.02 3.29
CA GLU A 24 15.57 -10.55 4.14
C GLU A 24 15.83 -9.06 3.96
N ASN A 25 15.84 -8.57 2.72
CA ASN A 25 16.01 -7.15 2.43
C ASN A 25 14.83 -6.33 2.97
N LEU A 26 13.59 -6.81 2.78
CA LEU A 26 12.40 -6.15 3.33
C LEU A 26 12.46 -6.11 4.86
N ARG A 27 12.84 -7.22 5.52
CA ARG A 27 13.05 -7.25 6.98
C ARG A 27 14.06 -6.21 7.45
N LYS A 28 15.21 -6.09 6.77
CA LYS A 28 16.23 -5.09 7.09
C LYS A 28 15.72 -3.66 6.92
N ILE A 29 15.02 -3.38 5.82
CA ILE A 29 14.44 -2.05 5.56
C ILE A 29 13.44 -1.68 6.66
N PHE A 30 12.51 -2.57 6.99
CA PHE A 30 11.50 -2.30 8.01
C PHE A 30 12.07 -2.27 9.42
N ALA A 31 13.15 -3.01 9.71
CA ALA A 31 13.89 -2.87 10.97
C ALA A 31 14.49 -1.46 11.11
N ASN A 32 15.14 -0.95 10.06
CA ASN A 32 15.71 0.40 10.05
C ASN A 32 14.61 1.47 10.19
N ILE A 33 13.48 1.32 9.48
CA ILE A 33 12.33 2.23 9.63
C ILE A 33 11.80 2.19 11.06
N TYR A 34 11.65 1.00 11.65
CA TYR A 34 11.22 0.86 13.04
C TYR A 34 12.18 1.53 14.01
N GLU A 35 13.50 1.40 13.81
CA GLU A 35 14.51 2.03 14.64
C GLU A 35 14.41 3.56 14.59
N GLU A 36 14.30 4.14 13.39
CA GLU A 36 14.14 5.59 13.20
C GLU A 36 12.83 6.11 13.80
N LEU A 37 11.72 5.40 13.59
CA LEU A 37 10.43 5.73 14.22
C LEU A 37 10.50 5.63 15.75
N SER A 38 11.28 4.69 16.27
CA SER A 38 11.48 4.48 17.71
C SER A 38 12.36 5.55 18.37
N ARG A 39 13.16 6.28 17.58
CA ARG A 39 13.95 7.43 18.03
C ARG A 39 13.15 8.74 18.00
N THR A 40 12.05 8.77 17.25
CA THR A 40 11.20 9.97 17.12
C THR A 40 10.29 10.12 18.35
N PRO A 41 10.34 11.25 19.09
CA PRO A 41 9.45 11.47 20.24
C PRO A 41 7.98 11.52 19.81
N THR A 42 7.12 10.80 20.52
CA THR A 42 5.67 10.92 20.34
C THR A 42 5.16 12.23 20.93
N LYS A 43 4.31 12.93 20.19
CA LYS A 43 3.55 14.07 20.75
C LYS A 43 2.39 13.55 21.61
N ASN A 44 2.19 14.16 22.78
CA ASN A 44 0.96 14.11 23.59
C ASN A 44 0.25 12.73 23.66
N GLY A 45 0.77 11.81 24.48
CA GLY A 45 0.06 10.58 24.87
C GLY A 45 -0.15 9.53 23.76
N GLN A 46 0.42 9.73 22.57
CA GLN A 46 0.42 8.71 21.52
C GLN A 46 1.37 7.56 21.89
N LYS A 47 0.94 6.32 21.64
CA LYS A 47 1.80 5.13 21.78
C LYS A 47 3.04 5.27 20.90
N SER A 48 4.21 4.97 21.45
CA SER A 48 5.45 5.01 20.69
C SER A 48 5.44 3.94 19.59
N ALA A 49 6.27 4.14 18.56
CA ALA A 49 6.47 3.10 17.54
C ALA A 49 6.91 1.77 18.18
N LYS A 50 7.65 1.82 19.29
CA LYS A 50 8.02 0.66 20.10
C LYS A 50 6.80 -0.07 20.66
N ASP A 51 5.84 0.67 21.23
CA ASP A 51 4.64 0.07 21.82
C ASP A 51 3.69 -0.50 20.74
N ARG A 52 3.65 0.13 19.56
CA ARG A 52 2.76 -0.28 18.47
C ARG A 52 3.30 -1.48 17.67
N TYR A 53 4.60 -1.50 17.41
CA TYR A 53 5.22 -2.47 16.49
C TYR A 53 6.28 -3.38 17.13
N GLY A 54 6.72 -3.14 18.37
CA GLY A 54 7.84 -3.86 18.97
C GLY A 54 7.62 -5.36 19.14
N GLN A 55 6.37 -5.79 19.36
CA GLN A 55 6.00 -7.21 19.46
C GLN A 55 6.00 -7.96 18.11
N ASP A 56 6.15 -7.24 17.01
CA ASP A 56 6.05 -7.77 15.65
C ASP A 56 7.43 -7.98 15.00
N SER A 57 8.49 -7.65 15.74
CA SER A 57 9.86 -7.97 15.36
C SER A 57 10.05 -9.48 15.19
N PRO A 58 10.84 -9.95 14.20
CA PRO A 58 11.61 -9.17 13.22
C PRO A 58 10.87 -8.96 11.88
N ASN A 59 9.60 -9.36 11.78
CA ASN A 59 8.85 -9.32 10.51
C ASN A 59 8.21 -7.97 10.26
N PHE A 60 7.74 -7.33 11.33
CA PHE A 60 7.07 -6.03 11.32
C PHE A 60 5.84 -6.01 10.38
N TYR A 61 5.04 -7.07 10.37
CA TYR A 61 3.83 -7.18 9.54
C TYR A 61 2.85 -6.00 9.70
N LYS A 62 2.56 -5.56 10.92
CA LYS A 62 1.74 -4.38 11.22
C LYS A 62 2.36 -3.10 10.66
N LEU A 63 3.67 -2.91 10.80
CA LEU A 63 4.37 -1.76 10.23
C LEU A 63 4.34 -1.80 8.70
N ARG A 64 4.51 -2.97 8.09
CA ARG A 64 4.41 -3.17 6.64
C ARG A 64 3.01 -2.87 6.12
N GLU A 65 1.97 -3.28 6.85
CA GLU A 65 0.57 -2.99 6.54
C GLU A 65 0.26 -1.50 6.63
N ASP A 66 0.64 -0.85 7.73
CA ASP A 66 0.45 0.58 7.93
C ASP A 66 1.24 1.40 6.90
N TRP A 67 2.46 0.97 6.56
CA TRP A 67 3.27 1.59 5.51
C TRP A 67 2.62 1.44 4.13
N TRP A 68 2.09 0.26 3.81
CA TRP A 68 1.39 0.04 2.55
C TRP A 68 0.14 0.92 2.45
N ASP A 69 -0.64 1.04 3.53
CA ASP A 69 -1.83 1.88 3.54
C ASP A 69 -1.50 3.38 3.37
N ALA A 70 -0.39 3.83 3.96
CA ALA A 70 0.08 5.20 3.81
C ALA A 70 0.62 5.51 2.39
N ASN A 71 1.27 4.55 1.72
CA ASN A 71 2.00 4.78 0.47
C ASN A 71 1.30 4.26 -0.79
N ARG A 72 0.22 3.47 -0.66
CA ARG A 72 -0.46 2.82 -1.80
C ARG A 72 -0.94 3.78 -2.89
N SER A 73 -1.37 5.00 -2.53
CA SER A 73 -1.80 6.02 -3.50
C SER A 73 -0.66 6.44 -4.41
N THR A 74 0.50 6.71 -3.81
CA THR A 74 1.73 7.04 -4.52
C THR A 74 2.22 5.88 -5.39
N VAL A 75 2.17 4.65 -4.86
CA VAL A 75 2.55 3.45 -5.63
C VAL A 75 1.61 3.24 -6.83
N TRP A 76 0.30 3.41 -6.65
CA TRP A 76 -0.66 3.31 -7.74
C TRP A 76 -0.43 4.38 -8.81
N LYS A 77 -0.20 5.63 -8.39
CA LYS A 77 0.14 6.72 -9.30
C LYS A 77 1.36 6.39 -10.16
N ALA A 78 2.39 5.79 -9.56
CA ALA A 78 3.58 5.35 -10.28
C ALA A 78 3.26 4.21 -11.26
N LEU A 79 2.45 3.23 -10.84
CA LEU A 79 2.05 2.09 -11.68
C LEU A 79 1.29 2.53 -12.93
N THR A 80 0.37 3.48 -12.78
CA THR A 80 -0.46 3.97 -13.88
C THR A 80 0.15 5.17 -14.61
N CYS A 81 1.42 5.52 -14.33
CA CYS A 81 2.08 6.70 -14.92
C CYS A 81 2.09 6.66 -16.46
N LYS A 82 2.34 5.46 -17.02
CA LYS A 82 2.38 5.20 -18.46
C LYS A 82 1.05 4.74 -19.06
N ALA A 83 -0.02 4.69 -18.28
CA ALA A 83 -1.33 4.37 -18.84
C ALA A 83 -1.81 5.51 -19.74
N ASP A 84 -2.45 5.18 -20.85
CA ASP A 84 -3.09 6.17 -21.72
C ASP A 84 -4.21 6.90 -20.98
N ASP A 85 -4.45 8.15 -21.38
CA ASP A 85 -5.47 9.00 -20.77
C ASP A 85 -6.88 8.41 -20.89
N SER A 86 -7.12 7.58 -21.91
CA SER A 86 -8.38 6.87 -22.15
C SER A 86 -8.53 5.57 -21.36
N ASN A 87 -7.47 5.07 -20.70
CA ASN A 87 -7.51 3.81 -19.98
C ASN A 87 -8.31 3.94 -18.68
N ARG A 88 -9.16 2.94 -18.44
CA ARG A 88 -10.16 2.95 -17.38
C ARG A 88 -10.05 1.73 -16.50
N TYR A 89 -10.27 1.92 -15.20
CA TYR A 89 -10.53 0.78 -14.32
C TYR A 89 -11.95 0.25 -14.56
N PHE A 90 -12.07 -1.05 -14.81
CA PHE A 90 -13.30 -1.68 -15.28
C PHE A 90 -14.42 -1.68 -14.24
N ARG A 91 -14.11 -1.55 -12.94
CA ARG A 91 -15.14 -1.43 -11.89
C ARG A 91 -15.43 0.04 -11.61
N GLN A 92 -16.70 0.34 -11.34
CA GLN A 92 -17.10 1.65 -10.82
C GLN A 92 -16.72 1.72 -9.36
N THR A 93 -15.81 2.63 -9.04
CA THR A 93 -15.18 2.68 -7.72
C THR A 93 -14.78 4.09 -7.30
N CYS A 94 -14.86 5.06 -8.22
CA CYS A 94 -14.71 6.46 -7.89
C CYS A 94 -16.04 6.99 -7.38
N ASP A 95 -15.99 7.91 -6.43
CA ASP A 95 -17.16 8.64 -5.95
C ASP A 95 -17.12 10.06 -6.54
N ASP A 96 -17.89 10.26 -7.61
CA ASP A 96 -18.06 11.56 -8.24
C ASP A 96 -19.39 12.15 -7.75
N ASN A 97 -19.34 12.93 -6.66
CA ASN A 97 -20.49 13.61 -6.07
C ASN A 97 -21.64 12.67 -5.67
N GLY A 98 -21.34 11.57 -4.98
CA GLY A 98 -22.32 10.61 -4.48
C GLY A 98 -22.79 9.58 -5.51
N THR A 99 -22.21 9.59 -6.72
CA THR A 99 -22.49 8.61 -7.77
C THR A 99 -21.23 7.79 -8.07
N PHE A 100 -21.39 6.47 -8.14
CA PHE A 100 -20.29 5.58 -8.52
C PHE A 100 -19.91 5.81 -9.99
N SER A 101 -18.62 6.03 -10.23
CA SER A 101 -18.07 6.21 -11.58
C SER A 101 -16.81 5.39 -11.79
N HIS A 102 -16.44 5.25 -13.06
CA HIS A 102 -15.20 4.60 -13.46
C HIS A 102 -14.01 5.54 -13.32
N ALA A 103 -12.85 4.97 -12.99
CA ALA A 103 -11.57 5.67 -12.98
C ALA A 103 -11.09 5.93 -14.41
N ASN A 104 -11.63 6.98 -15.03
CA ASN A 104 -11.59 7.20 -16.48
C ASN A 104 -10.34 7.90 -17.02
N TYR A 105 -9.42 8.30 -16.15
CA TYR A 105 -8.19 9.00 -16.54
C TYR A 105 -6.97 8.26 -16.01
N LYS A 106 -6.25 7.57 -16.89
CA LYS A 106 -5.10 6.70 -16.53
C LYS A 106 -5.42 5.74 -15.39
N CYS A 107 -6.60 5.12 -15.39
CA CYS A 107 -7.07 4.23 -14.31
C CYS A 107 -7.04 4.87 -12.90
N ARG A 108 -7.29 6.18 -12.77
CA ARG A 108 -7.30 6.91 -11.49
C ARG A 108 -8.58 7.72 -11.31
N CYS A 109 -8.99 7.91 -10.05
CA CYS A 109 -10.15 8.72 -9.69
C CYS A 109 -9.77 10.21 -9.56
N LYS A 110 -10.69 11.10 -9.93
CA LYS A 110 -10.54 12.54 -9.67
C LYS A 110 -10.73 12.79 -8.17
N LYS A 111 -9.90 13.67 -7.61
CA LYS A 111 -10.15 14.20 -6.26
C LYS A 111 -11.31 15.18 -6.36
N SER A 112 -12.16 15.19 -5.34
CA SER A 112 -13.32 16.09 -5.19
C SER A 112 -12.93 17.58 -5.09
N ASP A 113 -11.66 17.88 -4.85
CA ASP A 113 -11.12 19.24 -4.82
C ASP A 113 -10.84 19.85 -6.22
N GLY A 114 -10.92 19.05 -7.29
CA GLY A 114 -10.83 19.49 -8.69
C GLY A 114 -9.52 20.17 -9.11
N LYS A 115 -8.51 20.25 -8.22
CA LYS A 115 -7.38 21.16 -8.39
C LYS A 115 -6.07 20.49 -8.79
N ASN A 116 -5.92 19.18 -8.65
CA ASN A 116 -4.67 18.48 -8.97
C ASN A 116 -4.90 17.06 -9.50
N GLU A 117 -3.83 16.51 -10.07
CA GLU A 117 -3.76 15.16 -10.63
C GLU A 117 -4.52 14.11 -9.81
N THR A 118 -5.24 13.26 -10.53
CA THR A 118 -5.98 12.11 -10.04
C THR A 118 -5.05 11.18 -9.24
N ASP A 119 -5.01 11.25 -7.91
CA ASP A 119 -4.13 10.39 -7.08
C ASP A 119 -4.90 9.36 -6.27
N GLN A 120 -6.24 9.33 -6.38
CA GLN A 120 -7.03 8.33 -5.69
C GLN A 120 -6.91 6.98 -6.40
N VAL A 121 -6.50 5.97 -5.63
CA VAL A 121 -6.54 4.58 -6.07
C VAL A 121 -8.01 4.19 -6.23
N PRO A 122 -8.43 3.63 -7.37
CA PRO A 122 -9.79 3.12 -7.56
C PRO A 122 -10.15 1.97 -6.62
N THR A 123 -9.22 1.46 -5.81
CA THR A 123 -9.47 0.27 -4.98
C THR A 123 -9.59 0.67 -3.52
N TYR A 124 -10.80 0.76 -2.98
CA TYR A 124 -10.98 0.87 -1.53
C TYR A 124 -11.05 -0.51 -0.84
N TYR A 125 -11.53 -1.54 -1.55
CA TYR A 125 -11.88 -2.83 -0.94
C TYR A 125 -11.12 -4.06 -1.49
N ILE A 126 -10.85 -4.10 -2.80
CA ILE A 126 -10.52 -5.37 -3.48
C ILE A 126 -9.05 -5.79 -3.26
N GLU A 127 -8.11 -4.84 -3.19
CA GLU A 127 -6.70 -5.17 -2.91
C GLU A 127 -6.33 -5.14 -1.43
N ARG A 128 -7.16 -4.51 -0.58
CA ARG A 128 -6.87 -4.40 0.85
C ARG A 128 -7.05 -5.75 1.55
N TYR A 129 -8.04 -6.56 1.14
CA TYR A 129 -8.44 -7.74 1.90
C TYR A 129 -8.82 -8.98 1.09
N VAL A 130 -8.76 -8.98 -0.25
CA VAL A 130 -8.95 -10.24 -0.99
C VAL A 130 -7.68 -11.08 -0.81
N PRO A 131 -7.77 -12.25 -0.15
CA PRO A 131 -6.66 -13.17 -0.04
C PRO A 131 -6.15 -13.52 -1.43
N GLN A 132 -4.84 -13.72 -1.58
CA GLN A 132 -4.24 -13.91 -2.90
C GLN A 132 -4.84 -15.09 -3.69
N TYR A 133 -5.34 -16.12 -3.01
CA TYR A 133 -5.98 -17.27 -3.65
C TYR A 133 -7.39 -16.99 -4.22
N LEU A 134 -7.99 -15.84 -3.91
CA LEU A 134 -9.31 -15.41 -4.41
C LEU A 134 -9.24 -14.26 -5.45
N ARG A 135 -8.03 -13.81 -5.81
CA ARG A 135 -7.84 -12.73 -6.77
C ARG A 135 -7.93 -13.19 -8.22
#